data_AF-A0A6B3GRZ6-F1
#
_entry.id   AF-A0A6B3GRZ6-F1
#
_cell.length_a   1.000
_cell.length_b   1.000
_cell.length_c   1.000
_cell.angle_alpha   90.00
_cell.angle_beta   90.00
_cell.angle_gamma   90.00
#
_symmetry.space_group_name_H-M   'P 1'
#
loop_
_entity.id
_entity.type
_entity.pdbx_description
1 polymer ?
#
loop_
_entity_poly.entity_id
_entity_poly.type
_entity_poly.pdbx_seq_one_letter_code
_entity_poly.pdbx_strand_id
1 'polypeptide(L)'
;IALSVATYLHMLLGEMVPKNISLAEPTRSALALGPPLVAMARALRPVIFAINAFANALLKLLRVEAKDEVSATFSDDELARMVQDAGDAGLVDDRSAQRLHHALELGRRPVRDVVMPVDRVLYARVGTTPEELERLSSESGFSRFPVMDREQR
;
A
#
# COMPACT_ATOMS: atom_id res chain seq x y z
N ILE A 1 -49.78 9.94 -17.86
CA ILE A 1 -48.94 9.88 -19.09
C ILE A 1 -47.70 10.75 -18.94
N ALA A 2 -47.81 12.08 -18.83
CA ALA A 2 -46.64 12.97 -18.71
C ALA A 2 -45.71 12.63 -17.54
N LEU A 3 -46.25 12.39 -16.33
CA LEU A 3 -45.46 11.98 -15.17
C LEU A 3 -44.73 10.64 -15.40
N SER A 4 -45.42 9.66 -15.97
CA SER A 4 -44.85 8.33 -16.26
C SER A 4 -43.68 8.43 -17.26
N VAL A 5 -43.83 9.26 -18.30
CA VAL A 5 -42.77 9.52 -19.27
C VAL A 5 -41.60 10.26 -18.61
N ALA A 6 -41.88 11.27 -17.78
CA ALA A 6 -40.85 12.01 -17.07
C ALA A 6 -40.04 11.12 -16.10
N THR A 7 -40.72 10.28 -15.31
CA THR A 7 -40.06 9.34 -14.39
C THR A 7 -39.24 8.30 -15.16
N TYR A 8 -39.77 7.75 -16.25
CA TYR A 8 -39.05 6.77 -17.06
C TYR A 8 -37.79 7.37 -17.69
N LEU A 9 -37.91 8.54 -18.32
CA LEU A 9 -36.77 9.24 -18.91
C LEU A 9 -35.73 9.64 -17.85
N HIS A 10 -36.17 10.08 -16.66
CA HIS A 10 -35.26 10.42 -15.57
C HIS A 10 -34.49 9.21 -15.05
N MET A 11 -35.15 8.08 -14.77
CA MET A 11 -34.43 6.87 -14.34
C MET A 11 -33.52 6.32 -15.45
N LEU A 12 -33.98 6.36 -16.70
CA LEU A 12 -33.20 5.85 -17.83
C LEU A 12 -31.94 6.69 -18.07
N LEU A 13 -32.10 8.00 -18.27
CA LEU A 13 -31.02 8.90 -18.65
C LEU A 13 -30.19 9.38 -17.45
N GLY A 14 -30.81 9.53 -16.29
CA GLY A 14 -30.16 10.04 -15.09
C GLY A 14 -29.43 8.97 -14.29
N GLU A 15 -29.90 7.73 -14.30
CA GLU A 15 -29.37 6.67 -13.45
C GLU A 15 -28.84 5.48 -14.26
N MET A 16 -29.72 4.80 -15.01
CA MET A 16 -29.38 3.51 -15.63
C MET A 16 -28.30 3.62 -16.71
N VAL A 17 -28.43 4.59 -17.63
CA VAL A 17 -27.46 4.78 -18.72
C VAL A 17 -26.09 5.21 -18.19
N PRO A 18 -25.95 6.26 -17.35
CA PRO A 18 -24.66 6.67 -16.81
C PRO A 18 -23.99 5.59 -15.95
N LYS A 19 -24.79 4.88 -15.14
CA LYS A 19 -24.30 3.77 -14.31
C LYS A 19 -23.76 2.62 -15.17
N ASN A 20 -24.48 2.25 -16.23
CA ASN A 20 -24.04 1.19 -17.12
C ASN A 20 -22.77 1.56 -17.90
N ILE A 21 -22.64 2.81 -18.36
CA ILE A 21 -21.41 3.31 -18.99
C ILE A 21 -20.23 3.26 -18.02
N SER A 22 -20.48 3.62 -16.76
CA SER A 22 -19.43 3.61 -15.72
C SER A 22 -18.97 2.21 -15.33
N LEU A 23 -19.85 1.20 -15.44
CA LEU A 23 -19.50 -0.20 -15.28
C LEU A 23 -18.76 -0.77 -16.50
N ALA A 24 -19.13 -0.33 -17.70
CA ALA A 24 -18.52 -0.80 -18.95
C ALA A 24 -17.09 -0.26 -19.15
N GLU A 25 -16.79 0.97 -18.74
CA GLU A 25 -15.45 1.56 -18.87
C GLU A 25 -14.98 2.24 -17.56
N PRO A 26 -14.64 1.45 -16.52
CA PRO A 26 -14.37 1.96 -15.17
C PRO A 26 -13.24 2.98 -15.10
N THR A 27 -12.17 2.79 -15.88
CA THR A 27 -10.97 3.64 -15.86
C THR A 27 -11.27 5.06 -16.33
N ARG A 28 -12.04 5.21 -17.43
CA ARG A 28 -12.40 6.54 -17.94
C ARG A 28 -13.39 7.24 -17.02
N SER A 29 -14.38 6.51 -16.50
CA SER A 29 -15.32 7.07 -15.52
C SER A 29 -14.63 7.49 -14.23
N ALA A 30 -13.65 6.74 -13.74
CA ALA A 30 -12.87 7.11 -12.56
C ALA A 30 -12.07 8.40 -12.79
N LEU A 31 -11.45 8.57 -13.97
CA LEU A 31 -10.71 9.79 -14.31
C LEU A 31 -11.63 11.01 -14.49
N ALA A 32 -12.82 10.83 -15.06
CA ALA A 32 -13.76 11.91 -15.30
C ALA A 32 -14.54 12.33 -14.03
N LEU A 33 -15.03 11.35 -13.25
CA LEU A 33 -15.86 11.58 -12.07
C LEU A 33 -15.06 11.67 -10.78
N GLY A 34 -13.82 11.16 -10.75
CA GLY A 34 -12.95 11.19 -9.57
C GLY A 34 -12.72 12.61 -9.03
N PRO A 35 -12.22 13.57 -9.85
CA PRO A 35 -11.98 14.93 -9.39
C PRO A 35 -13.22 15.64 -8.79
N PRO A 36 -14.41 15.65 -9.42
CA PRO A 36 -15.59 16.28 -8.83
C PRO A 36 -16.07 15.54 -7.57
N LEU A 37 -15.98 14.21 -7.50
CA LEU A 37 -16.33 13.45 -6.29
C LEU A 37 -15.40 13.78 -5.11
N VAL A 38 -14.09 13.89 -5.36
CA VAL A 38 -13.12 14.25 -4.32
C VAL A 38 -13.34 15.69 -3.86
N ALA A 39 -13.65 16.61 -4.77
CA ALA A 39 -13.98 17.99 -4.41
C ALA A 39 -15.23 18.05 -3.52
N MET A 40 -16.28 17.29 -3.87
CA MET A 40 -17.50 17.18 -3.07
C MET A 40 -17.23 16.56 -1.69
N ALA A 41 -16.48 15.46 -1.64
CA ALA A 41 -16.09 14.82 -0.38
C ALA A 41 -15.30 15.78 0.52
N ARG A 42 -14.43 16.60 -0.08
CA ARG A 42 -13.64 17.60 0.65
C ARG A 42 -14.52 18.75 1.15
N ALA A 43 -15.52 19.17 0.39
CA ALA A 43 -16.50 20.17 0.82
C ALA A 43 -17.39 19.65 1.97
N LEU A 44 -17.76 18.37 1.94
CA LEU A 44 -18.57 17.71 2.98
C LEU A 44 -17.75 17.25 4.19
N ARG A 45 -16.42 17.30 4.11
CA ARG A 45 -15.50 16.91 5.20
C ARG A 45 -15.85 17.49 6.59
N PRO A 46 -16.18 18.80 6.76
CA PRO A 46 -16.57 19.32 8.07
C PRO A 46 -17.86 18.68 8.61
N VAL A 47 -18.82 18.36 7.73
CA VAL A 47 -20.07 17.69 8.11
C VAL A 47 -19.80 16.26 8.56
N ILE A 48 -19.01 15.51 7.77
CA ILE A 48 -18.60 14.15 8.10
C ILE A 48 -17.88 14.12 9.46
N PHE A 49 -16.96 15.05 9.69
CA PHE A 49 -16.23 15.15 10.95
C PHE A 49 -17.17 15.44 12.13
N ALA A 50 -18.10 16.38 11.98
CA ALA A 50 -19.05 16.72 13.05
C ALA A 50 -19.93 15.52 13.43
N ILE A 51 -20.44 14.78 12.43
CA ILE A 51 -21.25 13.59 12.64
C ILE A 51 -20.43 12.49 13.33
N ASN A 52 -19.21 12.24 12.87
CA ASN A 52 -18.33 11.23 13.48
C ASN A 52 -17.94 11.60 14.91
N ALA A 53 -17.65 12.88 15.18
CA ALA A 53 -17.36 13.35 16.53
C ALA A 53 -18.55 13.16 17.47
N PHE A 54 -19.77 13.45 16.98
CA PHE A 54 -21.00 13.22 17.73
C PHE A 54 -21.24 11.72 18.00
N ALA A 55 -21.08 10.87 16.98
CA ALA A 55 -21.22 9.42 17.12
C ALA A 55 -20.22 8.85 18.14
N ASN A 56 -18.96 9.25 18.06
CA ASN A 56 -17.91 8.81 19.00
C ASN A 56 -18.16 9.31 20.42
N ALA A 57 -18.67 10.53 20.59
CA ALA A 57 -19.08 11.05 21.89
C ALA A 57 -20.21 10.21 22.51
N LEU A 58 -21.18 9.78 21.69
CA LEU A 58 -22.27 8.93 22.13
C LEU A 58 -21.80 7.51 22.50
N LEU A 59 -20.93 6.90 21.68
CA LEU A 59 -20.32 5.59 21.98
C LEU A 59 -19.51 5.63 23.28
N LYS A 60 -18.76 6.71 23.51
CA LYS A 60 -18.02 6.93 24.76
C LYS A 60 -18.93 7.02 25.97
N LEU A 61 -20.09 7.68 25.84
CA LEU A 61 -21.09 7.75 26.91
C LEU A 61 -21.68 6.37 27.24
N LEU A 62 -21.82 5.51 26.22
CA LEU A 62 -22.30 4.13 26.36
C LEU A 62 -21.20 3.13 26.75
N ARG A 63 -19.95 3.58 26.94
CA ARG A 63 -18.76 2.74 27.21
C ARG A 63 -18.52 1.66 26.14
N VAL A 64 -18.84 1.96 24.89
CA VAL A 64 -18.53 1.11 23.74
C VAL A 64 -17.24 1.63 23.09
N GLU A 65 -16.29 0.74 22.81
CA GLU A 65 -15.09 1.10 22.05
C GLU A 65 -15.48 1.46 20.61
N ALA A 66 -15.15 2.68 20.20
CA ALA A 66 -15.27 3.10 18.81
C ALA A 66 -14.20 2.38 17.99
N LYS A 67 -14.62 1.52 17.06
CA LYS A 67 -13.73 1.00 16.02
C LYS A 67 -13.61 2.05 14.93
N ASP A 68 -12.44 2.66 14.80
CA ASP A 68 -12.10 3.47 13.63
C ASP A 68 -11.93 2.55 12.41
N GLU A 69 -12.97 2.40 11.59
CA GLU A 69 -12.96 1.62 10.34
C GLU A 69 -12.20 2.32 9.18
N VAL A 70 -11.07 2.99 9.48
CA VAL A 70 -10.15 3.51 8.45
C VAL A 70 -8.84 2.71 8.45
N SER A 71 -8.89 1.46 8.91
CA SER A 71 -7.80 0.51 8.70
C SER A 71 -8.07 -0.19 7.38
N ALA A 72 -7.18 0.02 6.41
CA ALA A 72 -7.09 -0.62 5.09
C ALA A 72 -8.23 -1.61 4.79
N THR A 73 -9.09 -1.28 3.81
CA THR A 73 -10.22 -2.11 3.34
C THR A 73 -9.84 -3.58 3.08
N PHE A 74 -8.56 -3.86 2.89
CA PHE A 74 -8.03 -5.20 2.70
C PHE A 74 -6.90 -5.46 3.69
N SER A 75 -6.94 -6.65 4.27
CA SER A 75 -5.79 -7.11 5.05
C SER A 75 -4.59 -7.33 4.15
N ASP A 76 -3.43 -7.27 4.76
CA ASP A 76 -2.12 -7.45 4.16
C ASP A 76 -1.96 -8.79 3.40
N ASP A 77 -2.62 -9.85 3.86
CA ASP A 77 -2.65 -11.17 3.21
C ASP A 77 -3.67 -11.21 2.06
N GLU A 78 -4.77 -10.49 2.20
CA GLU A 78 -5.80 -10.36 1.18
C GLU A 78 -5.29 -9.58 -0.02
N LEU A 79 -4.49 -8.53 0.22
CA LEU A 79 -3.81 -7.79 -0.82
C LEU A 79 -2.80 -8.66 -1.58
N ALA A 80 -2.05 -9.51 -0.88
CA ALA A 80 -1.11 -10.45 -1.51
C ALA A 80 -1.85 -11.47 -2.40
N ARG A 81 -3.01 -11.98 -1.95
CA ARG A 81 -3.86 -12.87 -2.75
C ARG A 81 -4.43 -12.17 -3.98
N MET A 82 -4.90 -10.93 -3.86
CA MET A 82 -5.39 -10.16 -5.01
C MET A 82 -4.32 -9.98 -6.09
N VAL A 83 -3.06 -9.77 -5.69
CA VAL A 83 -1.93 -9.65 -6.63
C VAL A 83 -1.64 -10.97 -7.34
N GLN A 84 -1.74 -12.09 -6.62
CA GLN A 84 -1.62 -13.43 -7.21
C GLN A 84 -2.75 -13.71 -8.20
N ASP A 85 -4.01 -13.50 -7.78
CA ASP A 85 -5.19 -13.71 -8.62
C ASP A 85 -5.16 -12.83 -9.88
N ALA A 86 -4.70 -11.58 -9.76
CA ALA A 86 -4.56 -10.67 -10.90
C ALA A 86 -3.45 -11.10 -11.89
N GLY A 87 -2.36 -11.69 -11.37
CA GLY A 87 -1.32 -12.31 -12.19
C GLY A 87 -1.83 -13.54 -12.94
N ASP A 88 -2.49 -14.46 -12.22
CA ASP A 88 -3.05 -15.69 -12.79
C ASP A 88 -4.14 -15.42 -13.85
N ALA A 89 -4.90 -14.35 -13.66
CA ALA A 89 -5.89 -13.87 -14.63
C ALA A 89 -5.28 -13.11 -15.83
N GLY A 90 -3.96 -12.93 -15.87
CA GLY A 90 -3.26 -12.20 -16.94
C GLY A 90 -3.57 -10.70 -16.99
N LEU A 91 -4.09 -10.13 -15.91
CA LEU A 91 -4.43 -8.71 -15.79
C LEU A 91 -3.19 -7.85 -15.48
N VAL A 92 -2.12 -8.50 -15.01
CA VAL A 92 -0.83 -7.90 -14.66
C VAL A 92 0.28 -8.75 -15.26
N ASP A 93 1.27 -8.11 -15.90
CA ASP A 93 2.46 -8.77 -16.42
C ASP A 93 3.25 -9.48 -15.30
N ASP A 94 3.85 -10.63 -15.60
CA ASP A 94 4.58 -11.49 -14.65
C ASP A 94 5.67 -10.74 -13.87
N ARG A 95 6.41 -9.85 -14.53
CA ARG A 95 7.46 -9.06 -13.85
C ARG A 95 6.84 -8.05 -12.90
N SER A 96 5.69 -7.51 -13.26
CA SER A 96 4.96 -6.54 -12.45
C SER A 96 4.31 -7.22 -11.24
N ALA A 97 3.75 -8.42 -11.42
CA ALA A 97 3.22 -9.26 -10.35
C ALA A 97 4.31 -9.66 -9.35
N GLN A 98 5.48 -10.12 -9.81
CA GLN A 98 6.63 -10.43 -8.94
C GLN A 98 7.12 -9.22 -8.16
N ARG A 99 7.24 -8.05 -8.81
CA ARG A 99 7.65 -6.81 -8.13
C ARG A 99 6.68 -6.41 -7.05
N LEU A 100 5.39 -6.48 -7.34
CA LEU A 100 4.34 -6.11 -6.38
C LEU A 100 4.33 -7.09 -5.20
N HIS A 101 4.48 -8.39 -5.47
CA HIS A 101 4.63 -9.41 -4.43
C HIS A 101 5.84 -9.15 -3.52
N HIS A 102 7.02 -8.91 -4.10
CA HIS A 102 8.22 -8.57 -3.32
C HIS A 102 8.09 -7.26 -2.53
N ALA A 103 7.39 -6.26 -3.08
CA ALA A 103 7.14 -5.00 -2.37
C ALA A 103 6.25 -5.20 -1.14
N LEU A 104 5.24 -6.08 -1.23
CA LEU A 104 4.38 -6.45 -0.10
C LEU A 104 5.13 -7.26 0.97
N GLU A 105 6.05 -8.14 0.55
CA GLU A 105 6.87 -8.93 1.48
C GLU A 105 8.00 -8.12 2.15
N LEU A 106 8.45 -7.03 1.53
CA LEU A 106 9.59 -6.24 2.00
C LEU A 106 9.40 -5.73 3.44
N GLY A 107 8.17 -5.39 3.81
CA GLY A 107 7.82 -4.94 5.17
C GLY A 107 7.71 -6.07 6.20
N ARG A 108 7.65 -7.34 5.76
CA ARG A 108 7.42 -8.51 6.62
C ARG A 108 8.67 -9.37 6.82
N ARG A 109 9.67 -9.27 5.95
CA ARG A 109 10.89 -10.08 6.06
C ARG A 109 11.69 -9.66 7.31
N PRO A 110 11.85 -10.54 8.32
CA PRO A 110 12.64 -10.21 9.48
C PRO A 110 14.09 -10.00 9.05
N VAL A 111 14.76 -9.02 9.67
CA VAL A 111 16.16 -8.65 9.34
C VAL A 111 17.09 -9.87 9.33
N ARG A 112 16.83 -10.85 10.21
CA ARG A 112 17.56 -12.13 10.29
C ARG A 112 17.61 -12.94 8.97
N ASP A 113 16.62 -12.77 8.09
CA ASP A 113 16.52 -13.51 6.83
C ASP A 113 17.33 -12.85 5.70
N VAL A 114 17.80 -11.62 5.92
CA VAL A 114 18.57 -10.84 4.93
C VAL A 114 19.98 -10.46 5.41
N VAL A 115 20.28 -10.59 6.70
CA VAL A 115 21.63 -10.33 7.23
C VAL A 115 22.54 -11.55 7.07
N MET A 116 23.82 -11.26 6.83
CA MET A 116 24.86 -12.27 6.87
C MET A 116 25.15 -12.65 8.33
N PRO A 117 25.25 -13.95 8.66
CA PRO A 117 25.72 -14.40 9.96
C PRO A 117 27.10 -13.82 10.30
N VAL A 118 27.30 -13.35 11.54
CA VAL A 118 28.51 -12.62 11.97
C VAL A 118 29.78 -13.45 11.75
N ASP A 119 29.71 -14.77 11.86
CA ASP A 119 30.82 -15.70 11.62
C ASP A 119 31.31 -15.71 10.15
N ARG A 120 30.48 -15.24 9.22
CA ARG A 120 30.81 -15.16 7.79
C ARG A 120 31.19 -13.75 7.33
N VAL A 121 31.11 -12.76 8.22
CA VAL A 121 31.40 -11.37 7.90
C VAL A 121 32.91 -11.15 7.91
N LEU A 122 33.45 -10.66 6.79
CA LEU A 122 34.83 -10.19 6.72
C LEU A 122 34.94 -8.82 7.37
N TYR A 123 35.92 -8.65 8.27
CA TYR A 123 36.11 -7.44 9.06
C TYR A 123 37.52 -6.86 8.87
N ALA A 124 37.63 -5.54 8.98
CA ALA A 124 38.90 -4.86 9.12
C ALA A 124 39.23 -4.70 10.61
N ARG A 125 40.51 -4.71 10.98
CA ARG A 125 40.94 -4.45 12.38
C ARG A 125 41.26 -2.98 12.59
N VAL A 126 41.06 -2.48 13.80
CA VAL A 126 41.56 -1.15 14.17
C VAL A 126 43.08 -1.09 13.94
N GLY A 127 43.51 -0.15 13.09
CA GLY A 127 44.91 -0.02 12.66
C GLY A 127 45.25 -0.66 11.31
N THR A 128 44.29 -1.25 10.60
CA THR A 128 44.46 -1.72 9.20
C THR A 128 44.88 -0.54 8.32
N THR A 129 45.96 -0.68 7.56
CA THR A 129 46.41 0.41 6.68
C THR A 129 45.52 0.50 5.43
N PRO A 130 45.50 1.65 4.74
CA PRO A 130 44.75 1.80 3.49
C PRO A 130 45.11 0.73 2.45
N GLU A 131 46.40 0.38 2.33
CA GLU A 131 46.89 -0.63 1.38
C GLU A 131 46.41 -2.04 1.73
N GLU A 132 46.34 -2.37 3.03
CA GLU A 132 45.81 -3.65 3.50
C GLU A 132 44.30 -3.75 3.26
N LEU A 133 43.57 -2.64 3.43
CA LEU A 133 42.14 -2.57 3.17
C LEU A 133 41.84 -2.67 1.67
N GLU A 134 42.65 -2.05 0.82
CA GLU A 134 42.54 -2.15 -0.64
C GLU A 134 42.76 -3.59 -1.11
N ARG A 135 43.76 -4.28 -0.57
CA ARG A 135 44.01 -5.70 -0.85
C ARG A 135 42.86 -6.58 -0.36
N LEU A 136 42.32 -6.33 0.83
CA LEU A 136 41.16 -7.06 1.35
C LEU A 136 39.91 -6.86 0.47
N SER A 137 39.70 -5.64 -0.04
CA SER A 137 38.62 -5.30 -0.97
C SER A 137 38.76 -6.05 -2.29
N SER A 138 39.96 -6.07 -2.88
CA SER A 138 40.20 -6.72 -4.17
C SER A 138 40.11 -8.25 -4.10
N GLU A 139 40.57 -8.85 -3.00
CA GLU A 139 40.53 -10.30 -2.81
C GLU A 139 39.14 -10.83 -2.46
N SER A 140 38.36 -10.08 -1.67
CA SER A 140 37.04 -10.52 -1.20
C SER A 140 35.87 -10.07 -2.06
N GLY A 141 36.04 -9.02 -2.87
CA GLY A 141 34.99 -8.44 -3.71
C GLY A 141 33.95 -7.60 -2.95
N PHE A 142 34.14 -7.35 -1.65
CA PHE A 142 33.26 -6.50 -0.86
C PHE A 142 33.75 -5.05 -0.82
N SER A 143 32.81 -4.09 -0.85
CA SER A 143 33.14 -2.66 -0.78
C SER A 143 33.11 -2.07 0.63
N ARG A 144 32.59 -2.81 1.62
CA ARG A 144 32.38 -2.34 3.00
C ARG A 144 32.79 -3.44 3.97
N PHE A 145 33.60 -3.08 4.96
CA PHE A 145 34.07 -3.97 6.00
C PHE A 145 33.77 -3.34 7.36
N PRO A 146 33.02 -3.99 8.25
CA PRO A 146 32.93 -3.55 9.63
C PRO A 146 34.31 -3.55 10.29
N VAL A 147 34.57 -2.55 11.12
CA VAL A 147 35.84 -2.42 11.85
C VAL A 147 35.67 -3.01 13.23
N MET A 148 36.45 -4.05 13.54
CA MET A 148 36.48 -4.71 14.85
C MET A 148 37.58 -4.12 15.72
N ASP A 149 37.24 -3.76 16.96
CA ASP A 149 38.21 -3.45 18.01
C ASP A 149 38.95 -4.72 18.49
N ARG A 150 40.01 -4.55 19.28
CA ARG A 150 40.74 -5.60 20.02
C ARG A 150 39.83 -6.47 20.89
N GLU A 151 38.69 -5.95 21.33
CA GLU A 151 37.67 -6.72 22.06
C GLU A 151 36.67 -7.48 21.16
N GLN A 152 36.86 -7.50 19.83
CA GLN A 152 35.94 -8.12 18.85
C GLN A 152 34.50 -7.59 18.95
N ARG A 153 34.38 -6.29 19.24
CA ARG A 153 33.14 -5.52 19.26
C ARG A 153 33.02 -4.63 18.04
#